data_AF-A0A2M7V1R1-F1
#
_entry.id   AF-A0A2M7V1R1-F1
#
_cell.length_a   1.000
_cell.length_b   1.000
_cell.length_c   1.000
_cell.angle_alpha   90.00
_cell.angle_beta   90.00
_cell.angle_gamma   90.00
#
_symmetry.space_group_name_H-M   'P 1'
#
loop_
_entity.id
_entity.type
_entity.pdbx_description
1 polymer ?
#
loop_
_entity_poly.entity_id
_entity_poly.type
_entity_poly.pdbx_seq_one_letter_code
_entity_poly.pdbx_strand_id
1 'polypeptide(L)'
;MLFQSLIPYLPSSIAETWIFVGAGISIILLVYAVFIEKEHRQDLIRLVGTGGLLTYAIYIHNLIFTIAMAALAVASLVEFIEIMLGLHKHSPEDLQRYKTFVRTKNLEPKQE
;
A
#
# COMPACT_ATOMS: atom_id res chain seq x y z
N MET A 1 -4.01 -34.90 13.75
CA MET A 1 -4.66 -34.09 12.70
C MET A 1 -4.49 -32.57 12.88
N LEU A 2 -4.37 -32.02 14.11
CA LEU A 2 -4.06 -30.60 14.33
C LEU A 2 -2.66 -30.15 13.83
N PHE A 3 -1.66 -31.05 13.85
CA PHE A 3 -0.27 -30.71 13.52
C PHE A 3 0.15 -31.03 12.08
N GLN A 4 -0.72 -31.66 11.28
CA GLN A 4 -0.41 -31.93 9.86
C GLN A 4 -0.44 -30.65 9.01
N SER A 5 -1.17 -29.61 9.44
CA SER A 5 -1.25 -28.32 8.74
C SER A 5 -0.18 -27.31 9.17
N LEU A 6 0.69 -27.67 10.12
CA LEU A 6 1.76 -26.79 10.61
C LEU A 6 3.05 -26.88 9.79
N ILE A 7 3.13 -27.83 8.86
CA ILE A 7 4.25 -27.89 7.92
C ILE A 7 3.93 -26.91 6.78
N PRO A 8 4.59 -25.74 6.73
CA PRO A 8 4.38 -24.81 5.63
C PRO A 8 4.85 -25.46 4.34
N TYR A 9 4.18 -25.12 3.23
CA TYR A 9 4.70 -25.43 1.91
C TYR A 9 6.04 -24.72 1.73
N LEU A 10 7.11 -25.51 1.61
CA LEU A 10 8.45 -25.00 1.34
C LEU A 10 8.68 -24.98 -0.17
N PRO A 11 9.25 -23.90 -0.72
CA PRO A 11 9.57 -23.83 -2.14
C PRO A 11 10.56 -24.94 -2.50
N SER A 12 10.28 -25.63 -3.60
CA SER A 12 11.07 -26.75 -4.12
C SER A 12 12.06 -26.33 -5.20
N SER A 13 11.87 -25.14 -5.78
CA SER A 13 12.74 -24.58 -6.80
C SER A 13 13.25 -23.17 -6.48
N ILE A 14 14.30 -22.75 -7.19
CA ILE A 14 14.85 -21.40 -7.07
C ILE A 14 13.80 -20.34 -7.47
N ALA A 15 13.02 -20.61 -8.52
CA ALA A 15 11.97 -19.70 -8.96
C ALA A 15 10.88 -19.52 -7.88
N GLU A 16 10.44 -20.62 -7.27
CA GLU A 16 9.49 -20.59 -6.16
C GLU A 16 10.08 -19.84 -4.96
N THR A 17 11.36 -20.06 -4.66
CA THR A 17 12.04 -19.34 -3.56
C THR A 17 11.96 -17.83 -3.76
N TRP A 18 12.22 -17.33 -4.97
CA TRP A 18 12.09 -15.90 -5.28
C TRP A 18 10.65 -15.39 -5.16
N ILE A 19 9.66 -16.20 -5.54
CA ILE A 19 8.24 -15.85 -5.38
C ILE A 19 7.87 -15.73 -3.90
N PHE A 20 8.30 -16.68 -3.04
CA PHE A 20 8.03 -16.64 -1.60
C PHE A 20 8.76 -15.50 -0.89
N VAL A 21 10.04 -15.27 -1.23
CA VAL A 21 10.81 -14.13 -0.68
C VAL A 21 10.20 -12.80 -1.14
N GLY A 22 9.83 -12.71 -2.42
CA GLY A 22 9.13 -11.55 -2.98
C GLY A 22 7.81 -11.27 -2.27
N ALA A 23 7.02 -12.31 -2.01
CA ALA A 23 5.78 -12.18 -1.23
C ALA A 23 6.04 -11.65 0.18
N GLY A 24 7.08 -12.15 0.86
CA GLY A 24 7.50 -11.63 2.17
C GLY A 24 7.86 -10.14 2.14
N ILE A 25 8.63 -9.72 1.14
CA ILE A 25 8.97 -8.29 0.93
C ILE A 25 7.70 -7.48 0.65
N SER A 26 6.81 -7.97 -0.19
CA SER A 26 5.54 -7.32 -0.52
C SER A 26 4.63 -7.12 0.69
N ILE A 27 4.59 -8.06 1.63
CA ILE A 27 3.88 -7.91 2.91
C ILE A 27 4.49 -6.75 3.71
N ILE A 28 5.82 -6.70 3.82
CA ILE A 28 6.52 -5.61 4.53
C ILE A 28 6.19 -4.27 3.87
N LEU A 29 6.19 -4.19 2.54
CA LEU A 29 5.84 -2.96 1.82
C LEU A 29 4.39 -2.53 2.08
N LEU A 30 3.43 -3.45 2.08
CA LEU A 30 2.03 -3.11 2.35
C LEU A 30 1.81 -2.64 3.78
N VAL A 31 2.43 -3.30 4.76
CA VAL A 31 2.39 -2.86 6.16
C VAL A 31 3.05 -1.49 6.29
N TYR A 32 4.22 -1.29 5.67
CA TYR A 32 4.92 -0.02 5.69
C TYR A 32 4.07 1.11 5.08
N ALA A 33 3.34 0.84 4.00
CA ALA A 33 2.47 1.83 3.37
C ALA A 33 1.38 2.36 4.30
N VAL A 34 0.97 1.63 5.34
CA VAL A 34 -0.01 2.12 6.35
C VAL A 34 0.55 3.31 7.13
N PHE A 35 1.87 3.41 7.29
CA PHE A 35 2.53 4.44 8.09
C PHE A 35 3.04 5.64 7.28
N ILE A 36 2.81 5.68 5.96
CA ILE A 36 3.32 6.73 5.09
C ILE A 36 2.29 7.85 4.97
N GLU A 37 2.61 9.02 5.50
CA GLU A 37 1.73 10.20 5.43
C GLU A 37 1.68 10.86 4.04
N LYS A 38 2.69 10.63 3.19
CA LYS A 38 2.74 11.21 1.84
C LYS A 38 1.96 10.33 0.87
N GLU A 39 0.76 10.77 0.49
CA GLU A 39 -0.17 10.08 -0.43
C GLU A 39 0.53 9.51 -1.68
N HIS A 40 1.26 10.33 -2.43
CA HIS A 40 1.98 9.86 -3.63
C HIS A 40 2.96 8.70 -3.39
N ARG A 41 3.63 8.69 -2.22
CA ARG A 41 4.59 7.62 -1.87
C ARG A 41 3.86 6.39 -1.35
N GLN A 42 2.78 6.60 -0.62
CA GLN A 42 1.93 5.54 -0.10
C GLN A 42 1.35 4.70 -1.24
N ASP A 43 0.77 5.33 -2.26
CA ASP A 43 0.04 4.58 -3.30
C ASP A 43 0.97 3.82 -4.24
N LEU A 44 2.15 4.39 -4.53
CA LEU A 44 3.20 3.67 -5.24
C LEU A 44 3.66 2.43 -4.45
N ILE A 45 3.85 2.55 -3.15
CA ILE A 45 4.31 1.44 -2.31
C ILE A 45 3.20 0.38 -2.16
N ARG A 46 1.92 0.79 -2.04
CA ARG A 46 0.77 -0.12 -2.08
C ARG A 46 0.68 -0.85 -3.40
N LEU A 47 0.90 -0.17 -4.53
CA LEU A 47 0.90 -0.76 -5.86
C LEU A 47 2.00 -1.82 -6.00
N VAL A 48 3.23 -1.51 -5.58
CA VAL A 48 4.35 -2.47 -5.64
C VAL A 48 4.10 -3.66 -4.70
N GLY A 49 3.61 -3.40 -3.49
CA GLY A 49 3.29 -4.43 -2.51
C GLY A 49 2.17 -5.37 -2.99
N THR A 50 1.04 -4.82 -3.45
CA THR A 50 -0.07 -5.59 -4.01
C THR A 50 0.29 -6.32 -5.30
N GLY A 51 1.12 -5.73 -6.16
CA GLY A 51 1.62 -6.38 -7.37
C GLY A 51 2.43 -7.63 -7.08
N GLY A 52 3.35 -7.58 -6.11
CA GLY A 52 4.11 -8.77 -5.72
C GLY A 52 3.26 -9.84 -5.01
N LEU A 53 2.30 -9.43 -4.18
CA LEU A 53 1.32 -10.38 -3.61
C LEU A 53 0.36 -10.95 -4.66
N LEU A 54 0.04 -10.21 -5.70
CA LEU A 54 -0.74 -10.70 -6.84
C LEU A 54 0.02 -11.79 -7.60
N THR A 55 1.32 -11.60 -7.85
CA THR A 55 2.17 -12.65 -8.44
C THR A 55 2.16 -13.92 -7.59
N TYR A 56 2.29 -13.78 -6.27
CA TYR A 56 2.19 -14.91 -5.35
C TYR A 56 0.80 -15.56 -5.35
N ALA A 57 -0.27 -14.77 -5.35
CA ALA A 57 -1.66 -15.26 -5.36
C ALA A 57 -1.98 -16.09 -6.63
N ILE A 58 -1.47 -15.65 -7.78
CA ILE A 58 -1.58 -16.37 -9.05
C ILE A 58 -0.78 -17.68 -8.98
N TYR A 59 0.44 -17.64 -8.42
CA TYR A 59 1.30 -18.81 -8.28
C TYR A 59 0.67 -19.90 -7.38
N ILE A 60 0.04 -19.53 -6.27
CA ILE A 60 -0.68 -20.51 -5.42
C ILE A 60 -2.09 -20.87 -5.94
N HIS A 61 -2.45 -20.39 -7.13
CA HIS A 61 -3.76 -20.60 -7.78
C HIS A 61 -4.96 -20.24 -6.89
N ASN A 62 -4.84 -19.19 -6.07
CA ASN A 62 -5.92 -18.75 -5.20
C ASN A 62 -6.73 -17.62 -5.85
N LEU A 63 -7.91 -17.95 -6.39
CA LEU A 63 -8.77 -17.02 -7.11
C LEU A 63 -9.21 -15.83 -6.24
N ILE A 64 -9.65 -16.09 -5.01
CA ILE A 64 -10.15 -15.04 -4.10
C ILE A 64 -9.04 -14.06 -3.80
N PHE A 65 -7.85 -14.56 -3.47
CA PHE A 65 -6.70 -13.73 -3.16
C PHE A 65 -6.20 -12.96 -4.39
N THR A 66 -6.22 -13.60 -5.56
CA THR A 66 -5.88 -12.96 -6.84
C THR A 66 -6.80 -11.77 -7.12
N ILE A 67 -8.12 -11.96 -7.00
CA ILE A 67 -9.09 -10.88 -7.22
C ILE A 67 -8.88 -9.75 -6.22
N ALA A 68 -8.67 -10.07 -4.94
CA ALA A 68 -8.43 -9.07 -3.90
C ALA A 68 -7.18 -8.23 -4.18
N MET A 69 -6.05 -8.88 -4.51
CA MET A 69 -4.81 -8.17 -4.82
C MET A 69 -4.87 -7.39 -6.13
N ALA A 70 -5.58 -7.91 -7.14
CA ALA A 70 -5.80 -7.20 -8.40
C ALA A 70 -6.65 -5.94 -8.19
N ALA A 71 -7.72 -6.03 -7.41
CA ALA A 71 -8.57 -4.88 -7.08
C ALA A 71 -7.79 -3.79 -6.34
N LEU A 72 -6.99 -4.16 -5.33
CA LEU A 72 -6.12 -3.20 -4.63
C LEU A 72 -5.07 -2.60 -5.57
N ALA A 73 -4.41 -3.41 -6.39
CA ALA A 73 -3.40 -2.92 -7.32
C ALA A 73 -3.99 -1.90 -8.31
N VAL A 74 -5.16 -2.20 -8.88
CA VAL A 74 -5.85 -1.26 -9.78
C VAL A 74 -6.26 0.02 -9.05
N ALA A 75 -6.83 -0.09 -7.84
CA ALA A 75 -7.20 1.08 -7.05
C ALA A 75 -6.00 1.99 -6.76
N SER A 76 -4.90 1.41 -6.26
CA SER A 76 -3.66 2.15 -5.98
C SER A 76 -3.01 2.71 -7.26
N LEU A 77 -3.14 2.03 -8.40
CA LEU A 77 -2.65 2.55 -9.68
C LEU A 77 -3.45 3.76 -10.14
N VAL A 78 -4.78 3.72 -10.05
CA VAL A 78 -5.66 4.84 -10.42
C VAL A 78 -5.35 6.05 -9.55
N GLU A 79 -5.30 5.87 -8.22
CA GLU A 79 -4.96 6.93 -7.26
C GLU A 79 -3.58 7.54 -7.54
N PHE A 80 -2.57 6.68 -7.76
CA PHE A 80 -1.23 7.11 -8.14
C PHE A 80 -1.20 7.93 -9.43
N ILE A 81 -1.93 7.51 -10.47
CA ILE A 81 -2.04 8.24 -11.74
C ILE A 81 -2.74 9.60 -11.54
N GLU A 82 -3.83 9.64 -10.78
CA GLU A 82 -4.56 10.89 -10.49
C GLU A 82 -3.68 11.92 -9.77
N ILE A 83 -2.86 11.46 -8.82
CA ILE A 83 -1.87 12.29 -8.11
C ILE A 83 -0.78 12.75 -9.07
N MET A 84 -0.23 11.87 -9.92
CA MET A 84 0.80 12.23 -10.90
C MET A 84 0.31 13.27 -11.91
N LEU A 85 -0.96 13.21 -12.31
CA LEU A 85 -1.57 14.17 -13.23
C LEU A 85 -2.02 15.47 -12.55
N GLY A 86 -1.90 15.58 -11.22
CA GLY A 86 -2.34 16.74 -10.45
C GLY A 86 -3.86 16.95 -10.47
N LEU A 87 -4.62 15.91 -10.83
CA LEU A 87 -6.09 15.94 -10.87
C LEU A 87 -6.72 15.64 -9.51
N HIS A 88 -5.90 15.22 -8.54
CA HIS A 88 -6.33 14.89 -7.20
C HIS A 88 -6.84 16.15 -6.49
N LYS A 89 -8.16 16.23 -6.26
CA LYS A 89 -8.74 17.25 -5.39
C LYS A 89 -8.28 16.94 -3.96
N HIS A 90 -7.44 17.80 -3.36
CA HIS A 90 -7.15 17.70 -1.93
C HIS A 90 -8.45 17.46 -1.15
N SER A 91 -8.43 16.47 -0.26
CA SER A 91 -9.56 16.22 0.64
C SER A 91 -9.93 17.55 1.32
N PRO A 92 -11.23 17.89 1.44
CA PRO A 92 -11.67 19.08 2.15
C PRO A 92 -11.11 19.15 3.60
N GLU A 93 -10.70 18.02 4.18
CA GLU A 93 -10.06 17.91 5.49
C GLU A 93 -8.66 18.55 5.53
N ASP A 94 -7.85 18.43 4.46
CA ASP A 94 -6.55 19.09 4.36
C ASP A 94 -6.68 20.60 4.21
N LEU A 95 -7.70 21.03 3.47
CA LEU A 95 -8.09 22.44 3.37
C LEU A 95 -8.52 23.02 4.72
N GLN A 96 -9.24 22.23 5.54
CA GLN A 96 -9.61 22.64 6.90
C GLN A 96 -8.40 22.68 7.84
N ARG A 97 -7.47 21.72 7.74
CA ARG A 97 -6.22 21.71 8.52
C ARG A 97 -5.36 22.93 8.20
N TYR A 98 -5.20 23.26 6.91
CA TYR A 98 -4.47 24.44 6.47
C TYR A 98 -5.13 25.74 6.94
N LYS A 99 -6.46 25.86 6.81
CA LYS A 99 -7.20 27.04 7.33
C LYS A 99 -7.07 27.19 8.83
N THR A 100 -7.12 26.09 9.58
CA THR A 100 -6.94 26.10 11.04
C THR A 100 -5.53 26.55 11.40
N PHE A 101 -4.50 25.99 10.77
CA PHE A 101 -3.10 26.34 10.99
C PHE A 101 -2.80 27.82 10.70
N VAL A 102 -3.25 28.32 9.55
CA VAL A 102 -3.11 29.74 9.17
C VAL A 102 -3.84 30.65 10.16
N ARG A 103 -5.02 30.25 10.62
CA ARG A 103 -5.79 31.01 11.61
C ARG A 103 -5.07 31.09 12.96
N THR A 104 -4.51 29.98 13.47
CA THR A 104 -3.74 29.98 14.73
C THR A 104 -2.47 30.81 14.63
N LYS A 105 -1.73 30.73 13.52
CA LYS A 105 -0.51 31.53 13.32
C LYS A 105 -0.77 33.04 13.35
N ASN A 106 -1.92 33.47 12.85
CA ASN A 106 -2.32 34.89 12.89
C ASN A 106 -2.89 35.33 14.25
N LEU A 107 -3.13 34.40 15.17
CA LEU A 107 -3.61 34.67 16.53
C LEU A 107 -2.47 34.62 17.57
N GLU A 108 -1.28 34.17 17.20
CA GLU A 108 -0.11 34.29 18.06
C GLU A 108 0.24 35.77 18.24
N PRO A 109 0.31 36.28 19.48
CA PRO A 109 0.74 37.64 19.72
C PRO A 109 2.17 37.77 19.19
N LYS A 110 2.40 38.76 18.33
CA LYS A 110 3.75 39.12 17.92
C LYS A 110 4.54 39.44 19.19
N GLN A 111 5.51 38.59 19.51
CA GLN A 111 6.49 38.90 20.53
C GLN A 111 7.40 39.98 19.93
N GLU A 112 7.11 41.24 20.28
CA GLU A 112 7.98 42.40 20.05
C GLU A 112 9.15 42.43 21.03
#